data_AF-A0A2N3DPR6-F1
#
_entry.id   AF-A0A2N3DPR6-F1
#
_cell.length_a   1.000
_cell.length_b   1.000
_cell.length_c   1.000
_cell.angle_alpha   90.00
_cell.angle_beta   90.00
_cell.angle_gamma   90.00
#
_symmetry.space_group_name_H-M   'P 1'
#
loop_
_entity.id
_entity.type
_entity.pdbx_description
1 polymer ?
#
loop_
_entity_poly.entity_id
_entity_poly.type
_entity_poly.pdbx_seq_one_letter_code
_entity_poly.pdbx_strand_id
1 'polypeptide(L)'
;AVKSLLQRARELAVQAANTPTGADGRQAIAFELEQLSEELFSRANGTALTGEPLFAGLSSGAAFTRDAAGNVTYIGTPTSGVVPVAPGTAIERGLPGNEVFEFDLGGTPSSAFAVLSGLAAALNGGSPDPAGAALAAIDGIDAALDTANRAQTILGTRLAWVEQVQQQQGTRSIELAERRSRVGDTDIAEAIARLQQSLTALEASQAAFARISSLSLFNALR
;
A
#
# COMPACT_ATOMS: atom_id res chain seq x y z
N ALA A 1 -8.59 -9.94 -8.80
CA ALA A 1 -9.68 -10.27 -7.86
C ALA A 1 -10.92 -9.42 -8.16
N VAL A 2 -11.02 -8.14 -7.76
CA VAL A 2 -12.22 -7.32 -8.05
C VAL A 2 -12.46 -7.15 -9.55
N LYS A 3 -11.44 -6.76 -10.32
CA LYS A 3 -11.52 -6.63 -11.79
C LYS A 3 -11.98 -7.92 -12.48
N SER A 4 -11.49 -9.09 -12.05
CA SER A 4 -11.88 -10.37 -12.64
C SER A 4 -13.34 -10.73 -12.35
N LEU A 5 -13.87 -10.35 -11.17
CA LEU A 5 -15.29 -10.52 -10.86
C LEU A 5 -16.16 -9.64 -11.75
N LEU A 6 -15.77 -8.38 -11.93
CA LEU A 6 -16.49 -7.43 -12.81
C LEU A 6 -16.40 -7.84 -14.29
N GLN A 7 -15.25 -8.37 -14.74
CA GLN A 7 -15.11 -8.93 -16.08
C GLN A 7 -16.03 -10.13 -16.29
N ARG A 8 -16.09 -11.05 -15.32
CA ARG A 8 -17.01 -12.19 -15.38
C ARG A 8 -18.48 -11.72 -15.40
N ALA A 9 -18.83 -10.76 -14.58
CA ALA A 9 -20.18 -10.18 -14.59
C ALA A 9 -20.52 -9.53 -15.95
N ARG A 10 -19.55 -8.88 -16.59
CA ARG A 10 -19.70 -8.32 -17.94
C ARG A 10 -19.95 -9.42 -18.98
N GLU A 11 -19.21 -10.52 -18.93
CA GLU A 11 -19.42 -11.67 -19.81
C GLU A 11 -20.85 -12.22 -19.66
N LEU A 12 -21.31 -12.38 -18.42
CA LEU A 12 -22.67 -12.80 -18.10
C LEU A 12 -23.73 -11.80 -18.60
N ALA A 13 -23.50 -10.50 -18.46
CA ALA A 13 -24.39 -9.46 -18.96
C ALA A 13 -24.50 -9.51 -20.49
N VAL A 14 -23.38 -9.68 -21.20
CA VAL A 14 -23.38 -9.87 -22.66
C VAL A 14 -24.13 -11.16 -23.04
N GLN A 15 -23.94 -12.24 -22.29
CA GLN A 15 -24.67 -13.50 -22.53
C GLN A 15 -26.18 -13.32 -22.31
N ALA A 16 -26.59 -12.61 -21.26
CA ALA A 16 -27.99 -12.34 -20.94
C ALA A 16 -28.66 -11.37 -21.92
N ALA A 17 -27.90 -10.45 -22.51
CA ALA A 17 -28.37 -9.56 -23.57
C ALA A 17 -28.65 -10.29 -24.89
N ASN A 18 -28.04 -11.48 -25.09
CA ASN A 18 -28.25 -12.28 -26.29
C ASN A 18 -29.47 -13.21 -26.15
N THR A 19 -30.32 -13.18 -27.17
CA THR A 19 -31.73 -13.60 -27.15
C THR A 19 -32.07 -15.10 -27.09
N PRO A 20 -31.19 -16.11 -27.26
CA PRO A 20 -31.62 -17.51 -27.13
C PRO A 20 -31.49 -18.05 -25.69
N THR A 21 -31.06 -17.25 -24.71
CA THR A 21 -31.13 -17.67 -23.30
C THR A 21 -32.59 -17.64 -22.86
N GLY A 22 -33.27 -18.80 -22.88
CA GLY A 22 -34.62 -18.95 -22.33
C GLY A 22 -34.70 -18.50 -20.87
N ALA A 23 -35.91 -18.48 -20.29
CA ALA A 23 -36.11 -18.04 -18.90
C ALA A 23 -35.18 -18.75 -17.90
N ASP A 24 -35.05 -20.07 -18.04
CA ASP A 24 -34.16 -20.90 -17.19
C ASP A 24 -32.68 -20.49 -17.31
N GLY A 25 -32.24 -20.16 -18.52
CA GLY A 25 -30.86 -19.70 -18.77
C GLY A 25 -30.58 -18.35 -18.11
N ARG A 26 -31.55 -17.43 -18.14
CA ARG A 26 -31.43 -16.13 -17.47
C ARG A 26 -31.44 -16.25 -15.95
N GLN A 27 -32.24 -17.17 -15.40
CA GLN A 27 -32.22 -17.45 -13.96
C GLN A 27 -30.89 -18.05 -13.51
N ALA A 28 -30.28 -18.94 -14.30
CA ALA A 28 -28.95 -19.46 -14.01
C ALA A 28 -27.88 -18.34 -14.00
N ILE A 29 -27.95 -17.42 -14.96
CA ILE A 29 -27.07 -16.24 -15.00
C ILE A 29 -27.32 -15.32 -13.79
N ALA A 30 -28.58 -15.08 -13.43
CA ALA A 30 -28.95 -14.28 -12.27
C ALA A 30 -28.35 -14.84 -10.98
N PHE A 31 -28.47 -16.16 -10.78
CA PHE A 31 -27.86 -16.84 -9.63
C PHE A 31 -26.34 -16.64 -9.60
N GLU A 32 -25.66 -16.75 -10.74
CA GLU A 32 -24.22 -16.51 -10.80
C GLU A 32 -23.86 -15.05 -10.48
N LEU A 33 -24.62 -14.08 -10.97
CA LEU A 33 -24.44 -12.66 -10.65
C LEU A 33 -24.65 -12.37 -9.16
N GLU A 34 -25.59 -13.04 -8.50
CA GLU A 34 -25.78 -12.96 -7.04
C GLU A 34 -24.55 -13.45 -6.29
N GLN A 35 -23.97 -14.58 -6.70
CA GLN A 35 -22.73 -15.10 -6.11
C GLN A 35 -21.55 -14.13 -6.32
N LEU A 36 -21.42 -13.56 -7.52
CA LEU A 36 -20.38 -12.57 -7.80
C LEU A 36 -20.57 -11.29 -6.98
N SER A 37 -21.81 -10.85 -6.78
CA SER A 37 -22.15 -9.70 -5.93
C SER A 37 -21.78 -9.95 -4.47
N GLU A 38 -22.01 -11.16 -3.97
CA GLU A 38 -21.62 -11.55 -2.62
C GLU A 38 -20.09 -11.63 -2.47
N GLU A 39 -19.39 -12.22 -3.44
CA GLU A 39 -17.93 -12.20 -3.40
C GLU A 39 -17.40 -10.76 -3.46
N LEU A 40 -17.96 -9.91 -4.33
CA LEU A 40 -17.57 -8.51 -4.43
C LEU A 40 -17.77 -7.77 -3.09
N PHE A 41 -18.88 -8.01 -2.40
CA PHE A 41 -19.18 -7.42 -1.09
C PHE A 41 -18.16 -7.88 -0.03
N SER A 42 -17.85 -9.17 -0.01
CA SER A 42 -16.81 -9.73 0.87
C SER A 42 -15.44 -9.10 0.60
N ARG A 43 -15.05 -8.94 -0.67
CA ARG A 43 -13.78 -8.27 -1.05
C ARG A 43 -13.76 -6.80 -0.63
N ALA A 44 -14.87 -6.09 -0.80
CA ALA A 44 -14.98 -4.68 -0.44
C ALA A 44 -14.94 -4.44 1.07
N ASN A 45 -15.28 -5.47 1.87
CA ASN A 45 -15.10 -5.47 3.33
C ASN A 45 -13.83 -6.22 3.78
N GLY A 46 -12.90 -6.49 2.87
CA GLY A 46 -11.65 -7.16 3.20
C GLY A 46 -10.77 -6.35 4.15
N THR A 47 -10.03 -7.07 5.00
CA THR A 47 -9.07 -6.49 5.96
C THR A 47 -7.63 -6.72 5.53
N ALA A 48 -6.74 -5.83 5.96
CA ALA A 48 -5.30 -6.02 5.90
C ALA A 48 -4.85 -7.20 6.79
N LEU A 49 -3.60 -7.61 6.65
CA LEU A 49 -2.96 -8.62 7.52
C LEU A 49 -2.97 -8.21 9.00
N THR A 50 -3.04 -6.90 9.28
CA THR A 50 -3.13 -6.32 10.63
C THR A 50 -4.56 -6.34 11.20
N GLY A 51 -5.56 -6.78 10.41
CA GLY A 51 -6.97 -6.79 10.79
C GLY A 51 -7.72 -5.47 10.54
N GLU A 52 -7.04 -4.41 10.09
CA GLU A 52 -7.69 -3.14 9.74
C GLU A 52 -8.47 -3.26 8.41
N PRO A 53 -9.65 -2.64 8.28
CA PRO A 53 -10.42 -2.64 7.03
C PRO A 53 -9.68 -1.89 5.91
N LEU A 54 -9.63 -2.46 4.70
CA LEU A 54 -8.89 -1.86 3.58
C LEU A 54 -9.61 -0.66 2.94
N PHE A 55 -10.93 -0.68 2.92
CA PHE A 55 -11.75 0.28 2.16
C PHE A 55 -12.63 1.17 3.06
N ALA A 56 -12.52 1.06 4.39
CA ALA A 56 -13.37 1.85 5.31
C ALA A 56 -12.84 3.28 5.58
N GLY A 57 -11.73 3.67 4.93
CA GLY A 57 -11.07 4.95 5.16
C GLY A 57 -10.39 4.98 6.53
N LEU A 58 -10.75 5.94 7.37
CA LEU A 58 -10.33 6.06 8.77
C LEU A 58 -11.26 5.32 9.75
N SER A 59 -12.38 4.75 9.28
CA SER A 59 -13.26 3.94 10.12
C SER A 59 -12.61 2.60 10.47
N SER A 60 -12.81 2.13 11.70
CA SER A 60 -12.37 0.81 12.16
C SER A 60 -13.40 -0.31 11.91
N GLY A 61 -14.59 0.05 11.42
CA GLY A 61 -15.68 -0.88 11.12
C GLY A 61 -15.68 -1.39 9.68
N ALA A 62 -16.76 -2.07 9.30
CA ALA A 62 -16.99 -2.46 7.90
C ALA A 62 -17.01 -1.22 6.98
N ALA A 63 -16.54 -1.37 5.75
CA ALA A 63 -16.60 -0.31 4.74
C ALA A 63 -18.00 -0.18 4.15
N PHE A 64 -18.67 -1.32 3.95
CA PHE A 64 -19.99 -1.41 3.36
C PHE A 64 -20.94 -2.22 4.26
N THR A 65 -22.18 -1.79 4.35
CA THR A 65 -23.27 -2.56 4.97
C THR A 65 -24.30 -2.96 3.92
N ARG A 66 -25.06 -4.01 4.21
CA ARG A 66 -26.16 -4.50 3.39
C ARG A 66 -27.46 -4.44 4.20
N ASP A 67 -28.49 -3.80 3.67
CA ASP A 67 -29.81 -3.76 4.31
C ASP A 67 -30.61 -5.06 4.09
N ALA A 68 -31.80 -5.16 4.70
CA ALA A 68 -32.66 -6.33 4.57
C ALA A 68 -33.24 -6.53 3.15
N ALA A 69 -33.22 -5.49 2.32
CA ALA A 69 -33.60 -5.55 0.90
C ALA A 69 -32.43 -5.93 -0.01
N GLY A 70 -31.21 -6.09 0.55
CA GLY A 70 -30.01 -6.46 -0.18
C GLY A 70 -29.22 -5.28 -0.73
N ASN A 71 -29.64 -4.04 -0.49
CA ASN A 71 -28.95 -2.84 -0.95
C ASN A 71 -27.65 -2.65 -0.17
N VAL A 72 -26.56 -2.44 -0.90
CA VAL A 72 -25.24 -2.19 -0.32
C VAL A 72 -24.99 -0.69 -0.26
N THR A 73 -24.59 -0.19 0.91
CA THR A 73 -24.29 1.22 1.15
C THR A 73 -22.92 1.39 1.79
N TYR A 74 -22.18 2.41 1.35
CA TYR A 74 -20.92 2.78 1.97
C TYR A 74 -21.17 3.43 3.34
N ILE A 75 -20.49 2.94 4.37
CA ILE A 75 -20.57 3.44 5.75
C ILE A 75 -19.20 3.82 6.33
N GLY A 76 -18.15 3.76 5.51
CA GLY A 76 -16.83 4.24 5.87
C GLY A 76 -16.69 5.76 5.80
N THR A 77 -15.46 6.26 5.93
CA THR A 77 -15.16 7.68 5.75
C THR A 77 -14.53 7.93 4.39
N PRO A 78 -14.85 9.03 3.69
CA PRO A 78 -14.30 9.36 2.38
C PRO A 78 -12.81 9.78 2.42
N THR A 79 -12.16 9.70 3.58
CA THR A 79 -10.77 10.07 3.80
C THR A 79 -9.94 8.83 4.13
N SER A 80 -8.78 8.69 3.49
CA SER A 80 -7.77 7.70 3.87
C SER A 80 -6.75 8.28 4.83
N GLY A 81 -6.22 7.46 5.74
CA GLY A 81 -5.13 7.87 6.63
C GLY A 81 -3.82 8.06 5.86
N VAL A 82 -2.92 8.87 6.41
CA VAL A 82 -1.58 9.10 5.82
C VAL A 82 -0.49 8.40 6.62
N VAL A 83 0.58 8.00 5.94
CA VAL A 83 1.80 7.43 6.53
C VAL A 83 2.96 8.37 6.18
N PRO A 84 3.61 8.97 7.19
CA PRO A 84 4.84 9.74 6.97
C PRO A 84 5.96 8.83 6.48
N VAL A 85 6.70 9.26 5.48
CA VAL A 85 7.84 8.49 4.93
C VAL A 85 9.16 9.26 4.93
N ALA A 86 9.09 10.58 5.09
CA ALA A 86 10.23 11.49 5.18
C ALA A 86 9.79 12.77 5.93
N PRO A 87 10.72 13.57 6.47
CA PRO A 87 10.39 14.86 7.06
C PRO A 87 9.63 15.75 6.07
N GLY A 88 8.40 16.11 6.39
CA GLY A 88 7.54 16.93 5.54
C GLY A 88 6.81 16.18 4.41
N THR A 89 6.93 14.85 4.30
CA THR A 89 6.30 14.08 3.23
C THR A 89 5.56 12.84 3.75
N ALA A 90 4.31 12.67 3.31
CA ALA A 90 3.46 11.54 3.66
C ALA A 90 2.70 11.01 2.43
N ILE A 91 2.27 9.75 2.49
CA ILE A 91 1.43 9.11 1.47
C ILE A 91 0.12 8.69 2.12
N GLU A 92 -0.97 8.78 1.38
CA GLU A 92 -2.20 8.08 1.73
C GLU A 92 -2.01 6.55 1.73
N ARG A 93 -2.49 5.92 2.80
CA ARG A 93 -2.38 4.48 3.07
C ARG A 93 -3.19 3.64 2.09
N GLY A 94 -4.28 4.17 1.54
CA GLY A 94 -5.16 3.44 0.63
C GLY A 94 -6.19 4.33 -0.06
N LEU A 95 -7.21 3.70 -0.64
CA LEU A 95 -8.36 4.37 -1.25
C LEU A 95 -9.62 3.93 -0.51
N PRO A 96 -10.49 4.87 -0.10
CA PRO A 96 -11.74 4.53 0.55
C PRO A 96 -12.71 3.89 -0.46
N GLY A 97 -13.65 3.07 0.04
CA GLY A 97 -14.52 2.24 -0.77
C GLY A 97 -15.41 3.03 -1.74
N ASN A 98 -15.84 4.23 -1.36
CA ASN A 98 -16.60 5.12 -2.24
C ASN A 98 -15.80 5.52 -3.50
N GLU A 99 -14.47 5.63 -3.43
CA GLU A 99 -13.64 5.94 -4.60
C GLU A 99 -13.39 4.72 -5.51
N VAL A 100 -13.59 3.51 -4.98
CA VAL A 100 -13.29 2.25 -5.69
C VAL A 100 -14.54 1.65 -6.30
N PHE A 101 -15.66 1.65 -5.58
CA PHE A 101 -16.87 0.90 -5.92
C PHE A 101 -18.08 1.77 -6.28
N GLU A 102 -18.04 3.08 -6.03
CA GLU A 102 -19.11 4.02 -6.38
C GLU A 102 -18.68 4.90 -7.56
N PHE A 103 -19.64 5.30 -8.37
CA PHE A 103 -19.43 6.11 -9.57
C PHE A 103 -20.72 6.83 -9.98
N ASP A 104 -20.57 7.78 -10.90
CA ASP A 104 -21.70 8.42 -11.56
C ASP A 104 -21.96 7.74 -12.91
N LEU A 105 -23.22 7.36 -13.14
CA LEU A 105 -23.68 6.80 -14.42
C LEU A 105 -24.68 7.78 -15.04
N GLY A 106 -24.20 8.66 -15.91
CA GLY A 106 -25.04 9.62 -16.64
C GLY A 106 -25.75 10.64 -15.73
N GLY A 107 -25.09 11.11 -14.68
CA GLY A 107 -25.63 12.04 -13.69
C GLY A 107 -26.38 11.36 -12.53
N THR A 108 -26.41 10.03 -12.50
CA THR A 108 -27.03 9.25 -11.42
C THR A 108 -25.95 8.54 -10.60
N PRO A 109 -25.84 8.81 -9.28
CA PRO A 109 -24.98 8.04 -8.39
C PRO A 109 -25.34 6.56 -8.42
N SER A 110 -24.34 5.73 -8.63
CA SER A 110 -24.46 4.27 -8.73
C SER A 110 -23.27 3.59 -8.08
N SER A 111 -23.36 2.27 -7.93
CA SER A 111 -22.28 1.44 -7.42
C SER A 111 -22.22 0.12 -8.17
N ALA A 112 -21.05 -0.53 -8.13
CA ALA A 112 -20.87 -1.86 -8.71
C ALA A 112 -21.88 -2.85 -8.13
N PHE A 113 -22.21 -2.73 -6.83
CA PHE A 113 -23.19 -3.57 -6.16
C PHE A 113 -24.61 -3.35 -6.69
N ALA A 114 -25.02 -2.09 -6.87
CA ALA A 114 -26.33 -1.74 -7.38
C ALA A 114 -26.53 -2.24 -8.81
N VAL A 115 -25.50 -2.13 -9.66
CA VAL A 115 -25.56 -2.63 -11.05
C VAL A 115 -25.70 -4.15 -11.08
N LEU A 116 -24.90 -4.89 -10.32
CA LEU A 116 -24.95 -6.36 -10.31
C LEU A 116 -26.26 -6.90 -9.72
N SER A 117 -26.71 -6.35 -8.59
CA SER A 117 -27.96 -6.77 -7.95
C SER A 117 -29.19 -6.38 -8.78
N GLY A 118 -29.18 -5.19 -9.41
CA GLY A 118 -30.23 -4.75 -10.32
C GLY A 118 -30.33 -5.64 -11.55
N LEU A 119 -29.20 -6.05 -12.13
CA LEU A 119 -29.18 -6.98 -13.26
C LEU A 119 -29.72 -8.36 -12.84
N ALA A 120 -29.26 -8.91 -11.72
CA ALA A 120 -29.75 -10.20 -11.22
C ALA A 120 -31.27 -10.17 -10.99
N ALA A 121 -31.79 -9.11 -10.38
CA ALA A 121 -33.24 -8.93 -10.17
C ALA A 121 -34.00 -8.83 -11.50
N ALA A 122 -33.48 -8.10 -12.49
CA ALA A 122 -34.08 -7.99 -13.82
C ALA A 122 -34.17 -9.35 -14.53
N LEU A 123 -33.13 -10.17 -14.43
CA LEU A 123 -33.08 -11.51 -15.01
C LEU A 123 -33.99 -12.53 -14.29
N ASN A 124 -34.23 -12.33 -12.99
CA ASN A 124 -35.17 -13.11 -12.17
C ASN A 124 -36.65 -12.70 -12.34
N GLY A 125 -36.98 -11.96 -13.41
CA GLY A 125 -38.36 -11.57 -13.72
C GLY A 125 -38.77 -10.20 -13.17
N GLY A 126 -37.82 -9.44 -12.60
CA GLY A 126 -38.04 -8.06 -12.17
C GLY A 126 -38.13 -7.04 -13.32
N SER A 127 -37.85 -7.45 -14.57
CA SER A 127 -37.95 -6.59 -15.76
C SER A 127 -38.85 -7.20 -16.84
N PRO A 128 -39.72 -6.41 -17.49
CA PRO A 128 -40.45 -6.86 -18.68
C PRO A 128 -39.54 -7.03 -19.90
N ASP A 129 -38.36 -6.39 -19.90
CA ASP A 129 -37.32 -6.55 -20.92
C ASP A 129 -35.97 -6.88 -20.25
N PRO A 130 -35.69 -8.18 -19.99
CA PRO A 130 -34.43 -8.60 -19.39
C PRO A 130 -33.22 -8.36 -20.29
N ALA A 131 -33.39 -8.39 -21.61
CA ALA A 131 -32.29 -8.17 -22.55
C ALA A 131 -31.86 -6.69 -22.58
N GLY A 132 -32.83 -5.77 -22.60
CA GLY A 132 -32.57 -4.34 -22.46
C GLY A 132 -31.91 -3.99 -21.12
N ALA A 133 -32.35 -4.63 -20.02
CA ALA A 133 -31.72 -4.45 -18.71
C ALA A 133 -30.26 -4.96 -18.69
N ALA A 134 -29.97 -6.07 -19.36
CA ALA A 134 -28.61 -6.58 -19.50
C ALA A 134 -27.71 -5.64 -20.30
N LEU A 135 -28.21 -5.04 -21.38
CA LEU A 135 -27.47 -4.03 -22.14
C LEU A 135 -27.16 -2.79 -21.30
N ALA A 136 -28.14 -2.26 -20.56
CA ALA A 136 -27.92 -1.12 -19.67
C ALA A 136 -26.93 -1.44 -18.54
N ALA A 137 -26.95 -2.67 -18.02
CA ALA A 137 -26.01 -3.09 -16.99
C ALA A 137 -24.57 -3.16 -17.49
N ILE A 138 -24.32 -3.42 -18.78
CA ILE A 138 -22.95 -3.41 -19.35
C ILE A 138 -22.30 -2.05 -19.15
N ASP A 139 -23.00 -0.94 -19.42
CA ASP A 139 -22.46 0.41 -19.23
C ASP A 139 -22.10 0.66 -17.76
N GLY A 140 -22.95 0.20 -16.83
CA GLY A 140 -22.68 0.28 -15.40
C GLY A 140 -21.48 -0.59 -14.96
N ILE A 141 -21.33 -1.78 -15.52
CA ILE A 141 -20.18 -2.66 -15.25
C ILE A 141 -18.90 -2.07 -15.84
N ASP A 142 -18.96 -1.45 -17.02
CA ASP A 142 -17.82 -0.80 -17.65
C ASP A 142 -17.39 0.45 -16.86
N ALA A 143 -18.32 1.21 -16.31
CA ALA A 143 -18.02 2.29 -15.37
C ALA A 143 -17.35 1.76 -14.07
N ALA A 144 -17.86 0.66 -13.51
CA ALA A 144 -17.25 0.01 -12.34
C ALA A 144 -15.83 -0.53 -12.63
N LEU A 145 -15.60 -1.05 -13.84
CA LEU A 145 -14.27 -1.49 -14.29
C LEU A 145 -13.32 -0.30 -14.40
N ASP A 146 -13.79 0.84 -14.90
CA ASP A 146 -12.99 2.05 -14.99
C ASP A 146 -12.60 2.59 -13.61
N THR A 147 -13.51 2.66 -12.64
CA THR A 147 -13.15 3.06 -11.26
C THR A 147 -12.13 2.11 -10.64
N ALA A 148 -12.30 0.80 -10.81
CA ALA A 148 -11.35 -0.19 -10.33
C ALA A 148 -9.96 -0.05 -11.01
N ASN A 149 -9.91 0.23 -12.32
CA ASN A 149 -8.66 0.47 -13.03
C ASN A 149 -7.99 1.77 -12.55
N ARG A 150 -8.75 2.86 -12.38
CA ARG A 150 -8.23 4.13 -11.84
C ARG A 150 -7.64 3.94 -10.44
N ALA A 151 -8.33 3.21 -9.57
CA ALA A 151 -7.83 2.86 -8.25
C ALA A 151 -6.49 2.10 -8.34
N GLN A 152 -6.38 1.12 -9.24
CA GLN A 152 -5.13 0.40 -9.46
C GLN A 152 -4.00 1.29 -9.98
N THR A 153 -4.30 2.22 -10.90
CA THR A 153 -3.31 3.18 -11.40
C THR A 153 -2.79 4.08 -10.29
N ILE A 154 -3.69 4.63 -9.46
CA ILE A 154 -3.31 5.48 -8.32
C ILE A 154 -2.42 4.71 -7.35
N LEU A 155 -2.80 3.48 -6.99
CA LEU A 155 -2.00 2.63 -6.11
C LEU A 155 -0.64 2.28 -6.73
N GLY A 156 -0.58 2.05 -8.05
CA GLY A 156 0.68 1.83 -8.77
C GLY A 156 1.62 3.03 -8.72
N THR A 157 1.11 4.25 -8.91
CA THR A 157 1.91 5.48 -8.77
C THR A 157 2.41 5.67 -7.34
N ARG A 158 1.57 5.39 -6.34
CA ARG A 158 1.98 5.44 -4.92
C ARG A 158 3.06 4.41 -4.62
N LEU A 159 2.96 3.19 -5.15
CA LEU A 159 3.98 2.16 -4.99
C LEU A 159 5.32 2.56 -5.61
N ALA A 160 5.32 3.05 -6.85
CA ALA A 160 6.53 3.54 -7.50
C ALA A 160 7.21 4.66 -6.68
N TRP A 161 6.42 5.51 -6.05
CA TRP A 161 6.94 6.55 -5.17
C TRP A 161 7.51 5.99 -3.86
N VAL A 162 6.85 5.00 -3.23
CA VAL A 162 7.38 4.29 -2.06
C VAL A 162 8.73 3.66 -2.39
N GLU A 163 8.84 2.98 -3.53
CA GLU A 163 10.08 2.36 -3.99
C GLU A 163 11.21 3.40 -4.15
N GLN A 164 10.90 4.56 -4.72
CA GLN A 164 11.85 5.66 -4.85
C GLN A 164 12.31 6.19 -3.49
N VAL A 165 11.39 6.34 -2.53
CA VAL A 165 11.73 6.75 -1.17
C VAL A 165 12.58 5.70 -0.47
N GLN A 166 12.28 4.41 -0.63
CA GLN A 166 13.07 3.32 -0.07
C GLN A 166 14.50 3.31 -0.62
N GLN A 167 14.68 3.51 -1.93
CA GLN A 167 16.02 3.63 -2.55
C GLN A 167 16.80 4.82 -1.97
N GLN A 168 16.16 5.99 -1.86
CA GLN A 168 16.80 7.17 -1.29
C GLN A 168 17.19 6.96 0.18
N GLN A 169 16.35 6.29 0.97
CA GLN A 169 16.66 5.94 2.36
C GLN A 169 17.86 4.98 2.45
N GLY A 170 17.96 4.01 1.54
CA GLY A 170 19.12 3.12 1.42
C GLY A 170 20.42 3.89 1.16
N THR A 171 20.43 4.78 0.17
CA THR A 171 21.60 5.63 -0.12
C THR A 171 21.98 6.51 1.06
N ARG A 172 21.00 7.14 1.73
CA ARG A 172 21.26 7.94 2.95
C ARG A 172 21.86 7.12 4.07
N SER A 173 21.40 5.88 4.27
CA SER A 173 21.95 4.99 5.29
C SER A 173 23.42 4.67 5.04
N ILE A 174 23.80 4.43 3.78
CA ILE A 174 25.20 4.18 3.39
C ILE A 174 26.04 5.44 3.63
N GLU A 175 25.57 6.59 3.17
CA GLU A 175 26.29 7.85 3.35
C GLU A 175 26.50 8.18 4.83
N LEU A 176 25.50 7.95 5.69
CA LEU A 176 25.61 8.13 7.13
C LEU A 176 26.61 7.13 7.75
N ALA A 177 26.64 5.88 7.29
CA ALA A 177 27.61 4.89 7.73
C ALA A 177 29.04 5.31 7.36
N GLU A 178 29.27 5.80 6.14
CA GLU A 178 30.57 6.31 5.72
C GLU A 178 30.99 7.56 6.49
N ARG A 179 30.07 8.52 6.70
CA ARG A 179 30.33 9.71 7.52
C ARG A 179 30.72 9.31 8.95
N ARG A 180 30.04 8.33 9.53
CA ARG A 180 30.36 7.80 10.85
C ARG A 180 31.73 7.10 10.87
N SER A 181 32.08 6.37 9.80
CA SER A 181 33.44 5.82 9.63
C SER A 181 34.46 6.95 9.60
N ARG A 182 34.31 7.94 8.72
CA ARG A 182 35.26 9.08 8.62
C ARG A 182 35.46 9.86 9.93
N VAL A 183 34.42 9.97 10.76
CA VAL A 183 34.51 10.67 12.06
C VAL A 183 35.03 9.75 13.17
N GLY A 184 34.75 8.45 13.10
CA GLY A 184 35.14 7.45 14.11
C GLY A 184 36.45 6.72 13.83
N ASP A 185 36.94 6.75 12.59
CA ASP A 185 38.25 6.25 12.20
C ASP A 185 39.28 7.15 12.89
N THR A 186 39.87 6.64 13.97
CA THR A 186 41.13 7.21 14.44
C THR A 186 42.11 7.01 13.30
N ASP A 187 42.69 8.09 12.76
CA ASP A 187 43.70 7.97 11.73
C ASP A 187 44.84 7.12 12.31
N ILE A 188 44.88 5.84 11.97
CA ILE A 188 45.78 4.85 12.56
C ILE A 188 47.22 5.32 12.35
N ALA A 189 47.48 6.04 11.26
CA ALA A 189 48.78 6.65 11.01
C ALA A 189 49.12 7.74 12.05
N GLU A 190 48.17 8.63 12.39
CA GLU A 190 48.38 9.65 13.44
C GLU A 190 48.48 9.03 14.84
N ALA A 191 47.67 8.02 15.15
CA ALA A 191 47.74 7.30 16.43
C ALA A 191 49.09 6.57 16.60
N ILE A 192 49.59 5.91 15.55
CA ILE A 192 50.91 5.27 15.54
C ILE A 192 52.02 6.33 15.68
N ALA A 193 51.92 7.46 14.98
CA ALA A 193 52.90 8.54 15.08
C ALA A 193 52.96 9.15 16.49
N ARG A 194 51.80 9.39 17.11
CA ARG A 194 51.71 9.87 18.51
C ARG A 194 52.23 8.85 19.51
N LEU A 195 51.96 7.56 19.28
CA LEU A 195 52.49 6.48 20.11
C LEU A 195 54.02 6.40 20.00
N GLN A 196 54.58 6.45 18.78
CA GLN A 196 56.02 6.49 18.57
C GLN A 196 56.67 7.73 19.19
N GLN A 197 56.08 8.92 19.03
CA GLN A 197 56.56 10.13 19.71
C GLN A 197 56.57 9.97 21.23
N SER A 198 55.53 9.36 21.81
CA SER A 198 55.45 9.11 23.25
C SER A 198 56.50 8.09 23.72
N LEU A 199 56.73 7.02 22.94
CA LEU A 199 57.78 6.04 23.21
C LEU A 199 59.18 6.68 23.12
N THR A 200 59.45 7.48 22.09
CA THR A 200 60.73 8.19 21.96
C THR A 200 60.96 9.19 23.09
N ALA A 201 59.93 9.95 23.48
CA ALA A 201 60.01 10.85 24.61
C ALA A 201 60.26 10.09 25.93
N LEU A 202 59.60 8.95 26.12
CA LEU A 202 59.80 8.07 27.26
C LEU A 202 61.22 7.53 27.30
N GLU A 203 61.74 6.99 26.21
CA GLU A 203 63.13 6.50 26.10
C GLU A 203 64.15 7.60 26.38
N ALA A 204 63.95 8.80 25.81
CA ALA A 204 64.81 9.96 26.08
C ALA A 204 64.79 10.37 27.55
N SER A 205 63.61 10.37 28.18
CA SER A 205 63.47 10.67 29.61
C SER A 205 64.17 9.63 30.50
N GLN A 206 64.09 8.34 30.15
CA GLN A 206 64.78 7.26 30.85
C GLN A 206 66.30 7.34 30.68
N ALA A 207 66.78 7.65 29.48
CA ALA A 207 68.22 7.82 29.20
C ALA A 207 68.81 9.05 29.93
N ALA A 208 68.07 10.16 29.95
CA ALA A 208 68.44 11.35 30.71
C ALA A 208 68.50 11.04 32.21
N PHE A 209 67.51 10.32 32.74
CA PHE A 209 67.49 9.88 34.14
C PHE A 209 68.68 8.96 34.47
N ALA A 210 69.00 7.99 33.61
CA ALA A 210 70.15 7.10 33.79
C ALA A 210 71.50 7.85 33.75
N ARG A 211 71.63 8.88 32.90
CA ARG A 211 72.83 9.76 32.88
C ARG A 211 72.94 10.61 34.15
N ILE A 212 71.84 11.20 34.61
CA ILE A 212 71.84 12.02 35.83
C ILE A 212 72.12 11.15 37.07
N SER A 213 71.53 9.95 37.16
CA SER A 213 71.76 9.03 38.27
C SER A 213 73.20 8.51 38.32
N SER A 214 73.80 8.16 37.17
CA SER A 214 75.20 7.74 37.09
C SER A 214 76.21 8.85 37.42
N LEU A 215 75.95 10.10 37.03
CA LEU A 215 76.75 11.25 37.43
C LEU A 215 76.64 11.55 38.94
N SER A 216 75.49 11.30 39.56
CA SER A 216 75.31 11.51 41.01
C SER A 216 76.01 10.45 41.86
N LEU A 217 76.00 9.18 41.42
CA LEU A 217 76.63 8.06 42.13
C LEU A 217 78.16 8.08 42.03
N PHE A 218 78.73 8.59 40.93
CA PHE A 218 80.18 8.79 40.79
C PHE A 218 80.69 10.03 41.54
N ASN A 219 79.85 11.05 41.77
CA ASN A 219 80.21 12.22 42.58
C ASN A 219 79.96 12.03 44.09
N ALA A 220 79.16 11.06 44.51
CA ALA A 220 78.90 10.79 45.93
C ALA A 220 79.93 9.84 46.60
N LEU A 221 80.86 9.26 45.84
CA LEU A 221 81.88 8.31 46.33
C LEU A 221 83.33 8.83 46.19
N ARG A 222 83.53 10.16 46.14
CA ARG A 222 84.86 10.75 46.20
C ARG A 222 85.02 11.71 47.37
#